data_AF-A0A7J5FSW3-F1
#
_entry.id   AF-A0A7J5FSW3-F1
#
_cell.length_a   1.000
_cell.length_b   1.000
_cell.length_c   1.000
_cell.angle_alpha   90.00
_cell.angle_beta   90.00
_cell.angle_gamma   90.00
#
_symmetry.space_group_name_H-M   'P 1'
#
loop_
_entity.id
_entity.type
_entity.pdbx_description
1 polymer ?
#
loop_
_entity_poly.entity_id
_entity_poly.type
_entity_poly.pdbx_seq_one_letter_code
_entity_poly.pdbx_strand_id
1 'polypeptide(L)'
;MMLEKIHRELIEIKDRPGIPPNDPLNTATEHALKQWNEIQTIFSSPTYRLDNNEVERINRYISLTRQHLTTDSHTGARVAVLYHSPVKGVV
;
A
#
# COMPACT_ATOMS: atom_id res chain seq x y z
N MET A 1 22.76 3.35 3.79
CA MET A 1 23.13 2.10 4.49
C MET A 1 22.03 1.02 4.52
N MET A 2 20.76 1.32 4.86
CA MET A 2 19.66 0.32 4.83
C MET A 2 18.93 0.24 3.48
N LEU A 3 18.49 1.37 2.91
CA LEU A 3 17.78 1.38 1.62
C LEU A 3 18.64 0.85 0.47
N GLU A 4 19.92 1.18 0.44
CA GLU A 4 20.86 0.64 -0.56
C GLU A 4 21.00 -0.88 -0.47
N LYS A 5 20.92 -1.45 0.74
CA LYS A 5 20.94 -2.91 0.94
C LYS A 5 19.68 -3.55 0.36
N ILE A 6 18.51 -2.97 0.63
CA ILE A 6 17.23 -3.42 0.08
C ILE A 6 17.24 -3.35 -1.44
N HIS A 7 17.71 -2.24 -2.01
CA HIS A 7 17.79 -2.07 -3.46
C HIS A 7 18.65 -3.16 -4.12
N ARG A 8 19.81 -3.44 -3.53
CA ARG A 8 20.72 -4.47 -4.02
C ARG A 8 20.07 -5.86 -3.95
N GLU A 9 19.42 -6.20 -2.84
CA GLU A 9 18.73 -7.49 -2.69
C GLU A 9 17.58 -7.63 -3.72
N LEU A 10 16.85 -6.55 -4.02
CA LEU A 10 15.82 -6.57 -5.07
C LEU A 10 16.43 -6.82 -6.47
N ILE A 11 17.58 -6.22 -6.78
CA ILE A 11 18.29 -6.48 -8.04
C ILE A 11 18.75 -7.95 -8.12
N GLU A 12 19.32 -8.47 -7.03
CA GLU A 12 19.78 -9.87 -6.96
C GLU A 12 18.63 -10.87 -7.16
N ILE A 13 17.44 -10.57 -6.64
CA ILE A 13 16.24 -11.40 -6.85
C ILE A 13 15.79 -11.35 -8.31
N LYS A 14 15.72 -10.15 -8.89
CA LYS A 14 15.30 -9.95 -10.28
C LYS A 14 16.22 -10.65 -11.28
N ASP A 15 17.53 -10.64 -11.03
CA ASP A 15 18.54 -11.22 -11.90
C ASP A 15 18.80 -12.72 -11.61
N ARG A 16 18.02 -13.33 -10.70
CA ARG A 16 18.24 -14.72 -10.29
C ARG A 16 17.91 -15.69 -11.44
N PRO A 17 18.86 -16.54 -11.86
CA PRO A 17 18.60 -17.53 -12.90
C PRO A 17 17.64 -18.61 -12.40
N GLY A 18 16.77 -19.08 -13.29
CA GLY A 18 15.88 -20.22 -13.02
C GLY A 18 14.57 -19.88 -12.31
N ILE A 19 14.25 -18.60 -12.09
CA ILE A 19 12.92 -18.20 -11.63
C ILE A 19 11.95 -18.10 -12.83
N PRO A 20 10.75 -18.69 -12.76
CA PRO A 20 9.73 -18.54 -13.79
C PRO A 20 9.30 -17.06 -14.00
N PRO A 21 8.90 -16.66 -15.22
CA PRO A 21 8.45 -15.29 -15.49
C PRO A 21 7.24 -14.87 -14.65
N ASN A 22 6.36 -15.81 -14.30
CA ASN A 22 5.14 -15.57 -13.51
C ASN A 22 5.34 -15.86 -12.01
N ASP A 23 6.59 -15.92 -11.54
CA ASP A 23 6.85 -16.14 -10.14
C ASP A 23 6.35 -14.94 -9.31
N PRO A 24 5.58 -15.16 -8.22
CA PRO A 24 5.07 -14.09 -7.38
C PRO A 24 6.18 -13.20 -6.79
N LEU A 25 7.35 -13.77 -6.50
CA LEU A 25 8.49 -13.03 -5.96
C LEU A 25 9.09 -12.12 -7.04
N ASN A 26 9.22 -12.58 -8.29
CA ASN A 26 9.66 -11.72 -9.39
C ASN A 26 8.68 -10.59 -9.64
N THR A 27 7.39 -10.90 -9.68
CA THR A 27 6.32 -9.91 -9.86
C THR A 27 6.37 -8.83 -8.77
N ALA A 28 6.51 -9.24 -7.50
CA ALA A 28 6.62 -8.32 -6.38
C ALA A 28 7.92 -7.48 -6.44
N THR A 29 9.02 -8.10 -6.85
CA THR A 29 10.34 -7.45 -6.97
C THR A 29 10.33 -6.38 -8.08
N GLU A 30 9.80 -6.71 -9.26
CA GLU A 30 9.63 -5.76 -10.35
C GLU A 30 8.74 -4.58 -9.95
N HIS A 31 7.64 -4.86 -9.27
CA HIS A 31 6.73 -3.83 -8.78
C HIS A 31 7.39 -2.90 -7.75
N ALA A 32 8.22 -3.45 -6.84
CA ALA A 32 8.98 -2.67 -5.87
C ALA A 32 10.06 -1.82 -6.54
N LEU A 33 10.81 -2.38 -7.51
CA LEU A 33 11.83 -1.65 -8.27
C LEU A 33 11.22 -0.53 -9.11
N LYS A 34 10.05 -0.75 -9.72
CA LYS A 34 9.32 0.28 -10.45
C LYS A 34 8.96 1.48 -9.58
N GLN A 35 8.74 1.27 -8.28
CA GLN A 35 8.37 2.31 -7.32
C GLN A 35 9.53 2.80 -6.44
N TRP A 36 10.75 2.45 -6.80
CA TRP A 36 11.91 2.67 -5.91
C TRP A 36 12.07 4.15 -5.50
N ASN A 37 11.86 5.07 -6.44
CA ASN A 37 11.97 6.51 -6.17
C ASN A 37 10.90 7.00 -5.18
N GLU A 38 9.66 6.51 -5.26
CA GLU A 38 8.62 6.87 -4.28
C GLU A 38 8.91 6.24 -2.92
N ILE A 39 9.40 5.01 -2.87
CA ILE A 39 9.80 4.34 -1.62
C ILE A 39 10.87 5.18 -0.91
N GLN A 40 11.90 5.65 -1.62
CA GLN A 40 12.92 6.53 -1.03
C GLN A 40 12.30 7.81 -0.45
N THR A 41 11.33 8.39 -1.17
CA THR A 41 10.65 9.62 -0.76
C THR A 41 9.91 9.46 0.56
N ILE A 42 9.28 8.30 0.78
CA ILE A 42 8.54 7.98 2.03
C ILE A 42 9.46 8.07 3.25
N PHE A 43 10.68 7.54 3.16
CA PHE A 43 11.62 7.57 4.28
C PHE A 43 12.31 8.93 4.48
N SER A 44 12.41 9.74 3.43
CA SER A 44 13.02 11.08 3.50
C SER A 44 12.05 12.18 3.91
N SER A 45 10.76 12.02 3.67
CA SER A 45 9.78 13.08 3.92
C SER A 45 9.33 13.08 5.38
N PRO A 46 9.28 14.24 6.03
CA PRO A 46 8.76 14.36 7.40
C PRO A 46 7.23 14.19 7.48
N THR A 47 6.53 14.17 6.34
CA THR A 47 5.06 14.06 6.29
C THR A 47 4.56 12.64 6.49
N TYR A 48 5.37 11.63 6.16
CA TYR A 48 4.97 10.23 6.30
C TYR A 48 5.32 9.73 7.69
N ARG A 49 4.32 9.25 8.41
CA ARG A 49 4.52 8.54 9.68
C ARG A 49 4.77 7.06 9.36
N LEU A 50 5.97 6.58 9.68
CA LEU A 50 6.36 5.17 9.52
C LEU A 50 5.81 4.28 10.65
N ASP A 51 4.59 4.56 11.11
CA ASP A 51 3.91 3.76 12.12
C ASP A 51 2.82 2.92 11.44
N ASN A 52 3.15 1.67 11.18
CA ASN A 52 2.23 0.73 10.55
C ASN A 52 0.95 0.53 11.38
N ASN A 53 1.00 0.65 12.70
CA ASN A 53 -0.18 0.44 13.55
C ASN A 53 -1.23 1.53 13.34
N GLU A 54 -0.81 2.76 13.08
CA GLU A 54 -1.76 3.84 12.79
C GLU A 54 -2.44 3.67 11.43
N VAL A 55 -1.64 3.33 10.40
CA VAL A 55 -2.16 3.07 9.05
C VAL A 55 -3.10 1.86 9.08
N GLU A 56 -2.70 0.77 9.74
CA GLU A 56 -3.54 -0.42 9.87
C GLU A 56 -4.78 -0.19 10.71
N ARG A 57 -4.73 0.65 11.74
CA ARG A 57 -5.93 1.00 12.52
C ARG A 57 -6.99 1.65 11.64
N ILE A 58 -6.60 2.56 10.75
CA ILE A 58 -7.51 3.22 9.80
C ILE A 58 -8.02 2.21 8.77
N ASN A 59 -7.11 1.45 8.14
CA ASN A 59 -7.48 0.48 7.12
C ASN A 59 -8.38 -0.64 7.65
N ARG A 60 -8.10 -1.15 8.85
CA ARG A 60 -8.93 -2.14 9.54
C ARG A 60 -10.34 -1.63 9.78
N TYR A 61 -10.48 -0.39 10.25
CA TYR A 61 -11.80 0.22 10.46
C TYR A 61 -12.60 0.31 9.14
N ILE A 62 -11.96 0.78 8.07
CA ILE A 62 -12.58 0.86 6.74
C ILE A 62 -12.98 -0.53 6.24
N SER A 63 -12.08 -1.51 6.33
CA SER A 63 -12.34 -2.90 5.89
C SER A 63 -13.46 -3.56 6.68
N LEU A 64 -13.46 -3.44 8.01
CA LEU A 64 -14.52 -3.97 8.87
C LEU A 64 -15.87 -3.33 8.55
N THR A 65 -15.91 -2.03 8.29
CA THR A 65 -17.18 -1.36 8.00
C THR A 65 -17.68 -1.70 6.59
N ARG A 66 -16.79 -1.83 5.60
CA ARG A 66 -17.14 -2.28 4.23
C ARG A 66 -17.70 -3.69 4.18
N GLN A 67 -17.28 -4.57 5.09
CA GLN A 67 -17.84 -5.92 5.19
C GLN A 67 -19.29 -5.93 5.70
N HIS A 68 -19.72 -4.86 6.40
CA HIS A 68 -21.06 -4.71 6.97
C HIS A 68 -21.94 -3.70 6.23
N LEU A 69 -21.36 -2.86 5.37
CA LEU A 69 -22.07 -1.98 4.46
C LEU A 69 -22.23 -2.70 3.12
N THR A 70 -23.47 -2.90 2.66
CA THR A 70 -23.76 -3.38 1.31
C THR A 70 -23.28 -2.34 0.29
N THR A 71 -21.99 -2.42 -0.03
CA THR A 71 -21.27 -1.47 -0.88
C THR A 71 -21.40 -1.85 -2.36
N ASP A 72 -22.18 -2.90 -2.64
CA ASP A 72 -22.34 -3.52 -3.96
C ASP A 72 -23.12 -2.65 -4.97
N SER A 73 -23.55 -1.45 -4.57
CA SER A 73 -24.09 -0.44 -5.47
C SER A 73 -23.26 0.83 -5.45
N HIS A 74 -23.20 1.54 -6.58
CA HIS A 74 -22.58 2.87 -6.66
C HIS A 74 -23.10 3.84 -5.58
N THR A 75 -24.38 3.70 -5.18
CA THR A 75 -24.99 4.48 -4.10
C THR A 75 -24.46 4.06 -2.72
N GLY A 76 -24.33 2.75 -2.45
CA GLY A 76 -23.75 2.22 -1.21
C GLY A 76 -22.28 2.62 -1.04
N ALA A 77 -21.51 2.64 -2.13
CA ALA A 77 -20.13 3.13 -2.14
C ALA A 77 -20.02 4.62 -1.78
N ARG A 78 -20.92 5.48 -2.30
CA ARG A 78 -20.97 6.90 -1.94
C ARG A 78 -21.29 7.13 -0.47
N VAL A 79 -22.20 6.33 0.08
CA VAL A 79 -22.58 6.39 1.50
C VAL A 79 -21.41 5.94 2.39
N ALA A 80 -20.71 4.87 2.03
CA ALA A 80 -19.51 4.43 2.74
C ALA A 80 -18.40 5.50 2.71
N VAL A 81 -18.21 6.20 1.59
CA VAL A 81 -17.26 7.33 1.51
C VAL A 81 -17.65 8.46 2.47
N LEU A 82 -18.95 8.76 2.64
CA LEU A 82 -19.40 9.78 3.60
C LEU A 82 -19.05 9.40 5.05
N TYR A 83 -19.19 8.12 5.43
CA TYR A 83 -18.85 7.62 6.77
C TYR A 83 -17.34 7.50 7.02
N HIS A 84 -16.54 7.43 5.96
CA HIS A 84 -15.10 7.15 6.05
C HIS A 84 -14.21 8.33 5.60
N SER A 85 -14.81 9.41 5.08
CA SER A 85 -14.11 10.62 4.72
C SER A 85 -13.66 11.36 6.00
N PRO A 86 -12.38 11.77 6.10
CA PRO A 86 -11.90 12.57 7.22
C PRO A 86 -12.45 14.01 7.23
N VAL A 87 -13.21 14.41 6.20
CA VAL A 87 -13.96 15.67 6.20
C VAL A 87 -15.23 15.49 7.05
N LYS A 88 -15.08 15.74 8.35
CA LYS A 88 -16.22 15.85 9.26
C LYS A 88 -17.13 16.99 8.82
N GLY A 89 -18.38 16.65 8.49
CA GLY A 89 -19.54 17.52 8.65
C GLY A 89 -19.72 18.62 7.60
N VAL A 90 -20.36 18.30 6.48
CA VAL A 90 -21.38 19.18 5.86
C VAL A 90 -22.49 18.29 5.31
N VAL A 91 -23.51 18.09 6.13
CA VAL A 91 -24.92 18.01 5.72
C VAL A 91 -25.74 18.75 6.78
#